data_AF-A0A1G9E086-F1
#
_entry.id   AF-A0A1G9E086-F1
#
_cell.length_a   1.000
_cell.length_b   1.000
_cell.length_c   1.000
_cell.angle_alpha   90.00
_cell.angle_beta   90.00
_cell.angle_gamma   90.00
#
_symmetry.space_group_name_H-M   'P 1'
#
loop_
_entity.id
_entity.type
_entity.pdbx_description
1 polymer ?
#
loop_
_entity_poly.entity_id
_entity_poly.type
_entity_poly.pdbx_seq_one_letter_code
_entity_poly.pdbx_strand_id
1 'polypeptide(L)'
;MAVADDRHGGCDGCGRTVPLEELTAVTMPDGERVACCPRCEPHAREAARKCSSLDQRRDSCDGCTDTYLESQLEDLVLDDGTVVACCPSCAAEAPGRGASTDRRVSASNDTVNEAGVERTTGTDDAAGDESLCTQCNEWTAAERFPVTTIDGRSERLCPACKEAAERDGIVTDVGMRRAEAREVLRVERGATADEIRSAFHREVKRAHPDRKSGSASAFQLVTDAYERLTETD
;
A
#
# COMPACT_ATOMS: atom_id res chain seq x y z
N MET A 1 -30.62 -45.24 33.11
CA MET A 1 -30.70 -44.00 32.29
C MET A 1 -29.28 -43.52 32.09
N ALA A 2 -28.72 -43.74 30.90
CA ALA A 2 -27.41 -43.18 30.56
C ALA A 2 -27.65 -41.74 30.09
N VAL A 3 -27.22 -40.77 30.88
CA VAL A 3 -27.05 -39.40 30.39
C VAL A 3 -25.88 -39.45 29.42
N ALA A 4 -26.18 -39.47 28.13
CA ALA A 4 -25.20 -39.13 27.11
C ALA A 4 -24.81 -37.68 27.41
N ASP A 5 -23.61 -37.51 27.96
CA ASP A 5 -23.03 -36.20 28.17
C ASP A 5 -22.65 -35.70 26.78
N ASP A 6 -23.61 -35.04 26.12
CA ASP A 6 -23.46 -34.40 24.82
C ASP A 6 -22.52 -33.20 24.98
N ARG A 7 -21.24 -33.48 25.21
CA ARG A 7 -20.22 -32.45 25.38
C ARG A 7 -19.93 -31.86 24.01
N HIS A 8 -20.27 -30.59 23.85
CA HIS A 8 -20.00 -29.84 22.64
C HIS A 8 -18.85 -28.85 22.88
N GLY A 9 -17.99 -28.69 21.89
CA GLY A 9 -16.87 -27.76 21.89
C GLY A 9 -16.93 -26.80 20.70
N GLY A 10 -16.28 -25.64 20.82
CA GLY A 10 -16.13 -24.70 19.72
C GLY A 10 -15.04 -25.14 18.75
N CYS A 11 -15.29 -25.02 17.46
CA CYS A 11 -14.26 -25.12 16.43
C CYS A 11 -13.52 -23.79 16.29
N ASP A 12 -12.20 -23.77 16.46
CA ASP A 12 -11.37 -22.55 16.37
C ASP A 12 -11.33 -21.96 14.95
N GLY A 13 -11.47 -22.79 13.92
CA GLY A 13 -11.47 -22.33 12.53
C GLY A 13 -12.75 -21.63 12.05
N CYS A 14 -13.93 -22.01 12.55
CA CYS A 14 -15.21 -21.49 12.06
C CYS A 14 -16.18 -21.00 13.15
N GLY A 15 -15.77 -21.08 14.42
CA GLY A 15 -16.55 -20.65 15.58
C GLY A 15 -17.79 -21.49 15.89
N ARG A 16 -18.09 -22.52 15.10
CA ARG A 16 -19.29 -23.36 15.31
C ARG A 16 -19.09 -24.33 16.47
N THR A 17 -20.15 -24.52 17.24
CA THR A 17 -20.24 -25.55 18.27
C THR A 17 -20.54 -26.89 17.61
N VAL A 18 -19.68 -27.88 17.86
CA VAL A 18 -19.80 -29.25 17.34
C VAL A 18 -19.54 -30.26 18.47
N PRO A 19 -19.97 -31.52 18.33
CA PRO A 19 -19.68 -32.56 19.32
C PRO A 19 -18.17 -32.70 19.54
N LEU A 20 -17.74 -32.86 20.79
CA LEU A 20 -16.31 -32.96 21.13
C LEU A 20 -15.62 -34.16 20.45
N GLU A 21 -16.36 -35.22 20.14
CA GLU A 21 -15.85 -36.39 19.41
C GLU A 21 -15.56 -36.10 17.93
N GLU A 22 -16.16 -35.05 17.36
CA GLU A 22 -15.92 -34.62 15.99
C GLU A 22 -14.82 -33.55 15.88
N LEU A 23 -14.29 -33.07 17.01
CA LEU A 23 -13.19 -32.11 17.02
C LEU A 23 -11.85 -32.82 16.91
N THR A 24 -11.11 -32.49 15.86
CA THR A 24 -9.72 -32.91 15.68
C THR A 24 -8.79 -31.82 16.15
N ALA A 25 -7.88 -32.15 17.08
CA ALA A 25 -6.81 -31.25 17.48
C ALA A 25 -5.70 -31.24 16.42
N VAL A 26 -5.38 -30.06 15.89
CA VAL A 26 -4.28 -29.82 14.94
C VAL A 26 -3.21 -28.99 15.66
N THR A 27 -1.95 -29.40 15.54
CA THR A 27 -0.81 -28.65 16.07
C THR A 27 -0.31 -27.67 15.00
N MET A 28 -0.27 -26.39 15.37
CA MET A 28 0.21 -25.29 14.57
C MET A 28 1.75 -25.17 14.67
N PRO A 29 2.42 -24.47 13.73
CA PRO A 29 3.90 -24.39 13.70
C PRO A 29 4.53 -23.63 14.86
N ASP A 30 3.79 -22.74 15.50
CA ASP A 30 4.14 -22.04 16.75
C ASP A 30 4.03 -22.95 18.00
N GLY A 31 3.56 -24.19 17.84
CA GLY A 31 3.34 -25.14 18.92
C GLY A 31 1.95 -25.07 19.55
N GLU A 32 1.08 -24.14 19.10
CA GLU A 32 -0.29 -24.04 19.58
C GLU A 32 -1.15 -25.21 19.07
N ARG A 33 -2.12 -25.66 19.87
CA ARG A 33 -3.05 -26.72 19.47
C ARG A 33 -4.44 -26.15 19.31
N VAL A 34 -4.99 -26.24 18.10
CA VAL A 34 -6.33 -25.76 17.75
C VAL A 34 -7.29 -26.92 17.53
N ALA A 35 -8.51 -26.80 18.02
CA ALA A 35 -9.60 -27.76 17.85
C ALA A 35 -10.43 -27.42 16.61
N CYS A 36 -10.40 -28.31 15.61
CA CYS A 36 -11.07 -28.09 14.32
C CYS A 36 -12.15 -29.14 14.07
N CYS A 37 -13.29 -28.71 13.55
CA CYS A 37 -14.31 -29.64 13.04
C CYS A 37 -13.80 -30.34 11.76
N PRO A 38 -14.48 -31.41 11.29
CA PRO A 38 -14.02 -32.21 10.14
C PRO A 38 -13.91 -31.41 8.83
N ARG A 39 -14.61 -30.28 8.74
CA ARG A 39 -14.53 -29.36 7.59
C ARG A 39 -13.33 -28.42 7.67
N CYS A 40 -12.92 -28.02 8.87
CA CYS A 40 -11.83 -27.08 9.10
C CYS A 40 -10.48 -27.79 9.26
N GLU A 41 -10.46 -29.04 9.73
CA GLU A 41 -9.26 -29.86 9.86
C GLU A 41 -8.35 -29.86 8.63
N PRO A 42 -8.83 -30.10 7.39
CA PRO A 42 -7.94 -30.11 6.21
C PRO A 42 -7.28 -28.74 5.99
N HIS A 43 -8.02 -27.65 6.21
CA HIS A 43 -7.50 -26.29 6.07
C HIS A 43 -6.48 -25.95 7.16
N ALA A 44 -6.73 -26.33 8.41
CA ALA A 44 -5.81 -26.13 9.51
C ALA A 44 -4.50 -26.92 9.30
N ARG A 45 -4.58 -28.17 8.82
CA ARG A 45 -3.38 -28.96 8.47
C ARG A 45 -2.61 -28.39 7.29
N GLU A 46 -3.32 -27.91 6.27
CA GLU A 46 -2.69 -27.27 5.12
C GLU A 46 -2.00 -25.96 5.52
N ALA A 47 -2.64 -25.15 6.38
CA ALA A 47 -2.04 -23.96 6.97
C ALA A 47 -0.80 -24.30 7.79
N ALA A 48 -0.86 -25.32 8.66
CA ALA A 48 0.31 -25.77 9.42
C ALA A 48 1.47 -26.22 8.51
N ARG A 49 1.19 -26.90 7.39
CA ARG A 49 2.22 -27.29 6.40
C ARG A 49 2.79 -26.09 5.64
N LYS A 50 1.93 -25.17 5.17
CA LYS A 50 2.37 -23.96 4.46
C LYS A 50 3.17 -23.04 5.39
N CYS A 51 2.77 -22.93 6.65
CA CYS A 51 3.49 -22.14 7.63
C CYS A 51 4.77 -22.83 8.16
N SER A 52 4.92 -24.15 8.04
CA SER A 52 6.24 -24.78 8.23
C SER A 52 7.25 -24.45 7.11
N SER A 53 6.81 -23.79 6.03
CA SER A 53 7.68 -23.18 5.02
C SER A 53 7.90 -21.66 5.23
N LEU A 54 7.71 -21.16 6.46
CA LEU A 54 7.94 -19.76 6.88
C LEU A 54 9.43 -19.33 6.87
N ASP A 55 10.28 -19.93 6.05
CA ASP A 55 11.52 -19.33 5.54
C ASP A 55 11.25 -18.21 4.49
N GLN A 56 10.03 -17.65 4.46
CA GLN A 56 9.61 -16.61 3.50
C GLN A 56 9.33 -15.26 4.15
N ARG A 57 9.45 -15.14 5.48
CA ARG A 57 9.39 -13.85 6.15
C ARG A 57 10.60 -13.04 5.69
N ARG A 58 10.31 -11.90 5.07
CA ARG A 58 11.32 -10.96 4.60
C ARG A 58 11.53 -9.90 5.65
N ASP A 59 12.77 -9.71 6.07
CA ASP A 59 13.17 -8.65 7.00
C ASP A 59 14.29 -7.80 6.38
N SER A 60 14.52 -6.63 6.96
CA SER A 60 15.44 -5.63 6.42
C SER A 60 16.83 -5.82 7.04
N CYS A 61 17.87 -5.81 6.21
CA CYS A 61 19.25 -5.79 6.71
C CYS A 61 19.56 -4.42 7.33
N ASP A 62 20.05 -4.38 8.57
CA ASP A 62 20.41 -3.13 9.26
C ASP A 62 21.61 -2.41 8.62
N GLY A 63 22.43 -3.12 7.83
CA GLY A 63 23.60 -2.56 7.15
C GLY A 63 23.31 -1.91 5.80
N CYS A 64 22.54 -2.58 4.94
CA CYS A 64 22.24 -2.10 3.58
C CYS A 64 20.77 -1.74 3.33
N THR A 65 19.89 -1.99 4.30
CA THR A 65 18.44 -1.70 4.25
C THR A 65 17.67 -2.47 3.16
N ASP A 66 18.33 -3.40 2.45
CA ASP A 66 17.67 -4.29 1.51
C ASP A 66 16.88 -5.40 2.24
N THR A 67 15.86 -5.93 1.55
CA THR A 67 15.00 -6.99 2.09
C THR A 67 15.57 -8.37 1.81
N TYR A 68 15.79 -9.16 2.85
CA TYR A 68 16.29 -10.53 2.79
C TYR A 68 15.32 -11.49 3.46
N LEU A 69 15.46 -12.78 3.20
CA LEU A 69 14.76 -13.79 3.99
C LEU A 69 15.32 -13.78 5.42
N GLU A 70 14.47 -13.93 6.44
CA GLU A 70 14.92 -14.06 7.84
C GLU A 70 16.00 -15.15 7.98
N SER A 71 15.92 -16.22 7.20
CA SER A 71 16.89 -17.30 7.18
C SER A 71 18.28 -16.92 6.64
N GLN A 72 18.40 -15.76 5.97
CA GLN A 72 19.63 -15.22 5.40
C GLN A 72 20.21 -14.07 6.23
N LEU A 73 19.48 -13.60 7.24
CA LEU A 73 19.97 -12.58 8.16
C LEU A 73 20.68 -13.26 9.33
N GLU A 74 21.84 -12.73 9.68
CA GLU A 74 22.63 -13.17 10.82
C GLU A 74 22.60 -12.07 11.88
N ASP A 75 22.27 -12.44 13.11
CA ASP A 75 22.28 -11.53 14.26
C ASP A 75 23.72 -11.31 14.74
N LEU A 76 24.20 -10.08 14.63
CA LEU A 76 25.54 -9.67 15.04
C LEU A 76 25.45 -8.80 16.28
N VAL A 77 26.28 -9.09 17.27
CA VAL A 77 26.43 -8.26 18.47
C VAL A 77 27.60 -7.32 18.25
N LEU A 78 27.32 -6.02 18.17
CA LEU A 78 28.32 -4.96 18.08
C LEU A 78 29.03 -4.75 19.43
N ASP A 79 30.16 -4.05 19.42
CA ASP A 79 30.99 -3.79 20.61
C ASP A 79 30.26 -2.99 21.72
N ASP A 80 29.18 -2.29 21.36
CA ASP A 80 28.32 -1.54 22.28
C ASP A 80 27.17 -2.38 22.86
N GLY A 81 27.08 -3.66 22.52
CA GLY A 81 26.03 -4.59 22.93
C GLY A 81 24.75 -4.52 22.09
N THR A 82 24.73 -3.72 21.02
CA THR A 82 23.61 -3.65 20.08
C THR A 82 23.56 -4.93 19.24
N VAL A 83 22.38 -5.54 19.13
CA VAL A 83 22.13 -6.67 18.21
C VAL A 83 21.56 -6.12 16.92
N VAL A 84 22.22 -6.42 15.79
CA VAL A 84 21.80 -6.01 14.45
C VAL A 84 21.63 -7.22 13.55
N ALA A 85 20.58 -7.24 12.73
CA ALA A 85 20.29 -8.29 11.77
C ALA A 85 20.90 -7.92 10.41
N CYS A 86 21.97 -8.62 10.03
CA CYS A 86 22.76 -8.27 8.85
C CYS A 86 22.73 -9.39 7.79
N CYS A 87 22.69 -9.00 6.52
CA CYS A 87 22.89 -9.94 5.43
C CYS A 87 24.35 -10.46 5.42
N PRO A 88 24.65 -11.57 4.73
CA PRO A 88 25.96 -12.21 4.78
C PRO A 88 27.12 -11.30 4.34
N SER A 89 26.85 -10.36 3.44
CA SER A 89 27.82 -9.36 2.98
C SER A 89 28.10 -8.30 4.06
N CYS A 90 27.06 -7.76 4.69
CA CYS A 90 27.22 -6.79 5.77
C CYS A 90 27.85 -7.45 7.02
N ALA A 91 27.55 -8.72 7.27
CA ALA A 91 28.17 -9.49 8.34
C ALA A 91 29.68 -9.72 8.12
N ALA A 92 30.11 -9.89 6.86
CA ALA A 92 31.53 -10.03 6.52
C ALA A 92 32.33 -8.73 6.74
N GLU A 93 31.68 -7.57 6.59
CA GLU A 93 32.29 -6.24 6.73
C GLU A 93 32.19 -5.68 8.17
N ALA A 94 31.49 -6.37 9.08
CA ALA A 94 31.30 -5.92 10.45
C ALA A 94 32.61 -5.95 11.25
N PRO A 95 32.95 -4.88 11.99
CA PRO A 95 34.18 -4.82 12.78
C PRO A 95 34.09 -5.83 13.94
N GLY A 96 34.97 -6.84 13.92
CA GLY A 96 34.99 -7.90 14.94
C GLY A 96 35.53 -9.24 14.45
N ARG A 97 35.57 -9.50 13.13
CA ARG A 97 36.35 -10.59 12.55
C ARG A 97 37.72 -10.05 12.10
N GLY A 98 38.79 -10.57 12.72
CA GLY A 98 40.14 -10.01 12.62
C GLY A 98 40.71 -9.80 11.21
N ALA A 99 41.02 -8.53 10.94
CA ALA A 99 42.25 -7.96 10.36
C ALA A 99 42.70 -8.27 8.91
N SER A 100 42.62 -7.20 8.08
CA SER A 100 43.70 -6.60 7.25
C SER A 100 44.27 -7.46 6.09
N THR A 101 44.33 -7.05 4.81
CA THR A 101 44.75 -5.78 4.19
C THR A 101 44.49 -5.92 2.67
N ASP A 102 44.03 -4.88 1.98
CA ASP A 102 44.73 -4.19 0.87
C ASP A 102 43.72 -3.40 0.02
N ARG A 103 43.78 -2.07 0.15
CA ARG A 103 43.24 -1.17 -0.87
C ARG A 103 44.26 -1.08 -2.00
N ARG A 104 43.88 -1.48 -3.22
CA ARG A 104 44.33 -0.78 -4.43
C ARG A 104 43.19 -0.55 -5.42
N VAL A 105 43.13 0.71 -5.80
CA VAL A 105 42.33 1.34 -6.85
C VAL A 105 42.86 0.95 -8.23
N SER A 106 41.99 1.10 -9.23
CA SER A 106 42.24 1.20 -10.68
C SER A 106 42.13 -0.10 -11.46
N ALA A 107 41.50 -0.18 -12.64
CA ALA A 107 40.83 0.80 -13.47
C ALA A 107 39.96 0.01 -14.47
N SER A 108 38.72 0.44 -14.69
CA SER A 108 37.92 -0.07 -15.80
C SER A 108 38.11 0.88 -16.98
N ASN A 109 38.64 0.31 -18.06
CA ASN A 109 38.98 0.99 -19.29
C ASN A 109 37.77 1.60 -20.00
N ASP A 110 38.06 2.78 -20.54
CA ASP A 110 37.43 3.49 -21.64
C ASP A 110 37.02 2.57 -22.81
N THR A 111 35.77 2.65 -23.24
CA THR A 111 35.42 2.52 -24.67
C THR A 111 34.18 3.35 -24.96
N VAL A 112 34.45 4.52 -25.54
CA VAL A 112 33.55 5.36 -26.35
C VAL A 112 32.58 4.57 -27.22
N ASN A 113 31.30 4.94 -27.16
CA ASN A 113 30.50 5.02 -28.37
C ASN A 113 29.51 6.19 -28.27
N GLU A 114 29.69 7.14 -29.19
CA GLU A 114 28.86 8.31 -29.37
C GLU A 114 27.61 7.94 -30.16
N ALA A 115 26.43 8.27 -29.63
CA ALA A 115 25.24 8.52 -30.43
C ALA A 115 24.49 9.65 -29.75
N GLY A 116 24.67 10.85 -30.30
CA GLY A 116 24.11 12.08 -29.77
C GLY A 116 22.59 12.05 -29.75
N VAL A 117 22.02 12.58 -28.68
CA VAL A 117 20.78 13.34 -28.73
C VAL A 117 20.95 14.51 -27.77
N GLU A 118 20.95 15.70 -28.38
CA GLU A 118 21.01 17.00 -27.72
C GLU A 118 19.94 17.08 -26.63
N ARG A 119 20.33 17.06 -25.36
CA ARG A 119 19.44 17.46 -24.28
C ARG A 119 19.63 18.94 -24.05
N THR A 120 18.87 19.69 -24.82
CA THR A 120 18.54 21.09 -24.56
C THR A 120 18.34 21.31 -23.07
N THR A 121 18.98 22.34 -22.55
CA THR A 121 18.62 23.03 -21.32
C THR A 121 17.12 23.32 -21.34
N GLY A 122 16.34 22.44 -20.72
CA GLY A 122 14.96 22.67 -20.32
C GLY A 122 15.00 22.99 -18.84
N THR A 123 14.87 24.28 -18.55
CA THR A 123 14.50 24.77 -17.23
C THR A 123 13.05 24.32 -17.01
N ASP A 124 12.85 23.12 -16.48
CA ASP A 124 11.54 22.67 -16.02
C ASP A 124 11.51 22.79 -14.49
N ASP A 125 11.23 24.00 -14.03
CA ASP A 125 10.54 24.25 -12.77
C ASP A 125 9.19 23.52 -12.81
N ALA A 126 9.20 22.24 -12.46
CA ALA A 126 8.03 21.49 -12.06
C ALA A 126 8.49 20.44 -11.07
N ALA A 127 8.55 20.82 -9.79
CA ALA A 127 8.45 19.87 -8.69
C ALA A 127 7.10 19.15 -8.86
N GLY A 128 7.11 18.06 -9.62
CA GLY A 128 5.93 17.25 -9.87
C GLY A 128 5.49 16.66 -8.56
N ASP A 129 4.20 16.77 -8.26
CA ASP A 129 3.50 16.08 -7.18
C ASP A 129 3.55 14.54 -7.42
N GLU A 130 4.74 13.96 -7.44
CA GLU A 130 4.93 12.52 -7.42
C GLU A 130 4.31 12.03 -6.13
N SER A 131 3.32 11.16 -6.28
CA SER A 131 2.62 10.67 -5.10
C SER A 131 2.61 9.11 -5.19
N LEU A 132 2.26 8.37 -4.13
CA LEU A 132 2.18 6.90 -4.10
C LEU A 132 0.77 6.28 -4.30
N CYS A 133 0.59 5.37 -5.27
CA CYS A 133 -0.67 4.65 -5.48
C CYS A 133 -0.97 3.71 -4.30
N THR A 134 -2.20 3.72 -3.77
CA THR A 134 -2.57 2.89 -2.61
C THR A 134 -2.69 1.39 -2.92
N GLN A 135 -2.83 1.00 -4.19
CA GLN A 135 -2.97 -0.41 -4.60
C GLN A 135 -1.66 -1.03 -5.06
N CYS A 136 -0.99 -0.43 -6.05
CA CYS A 136 0.28 -0.96 -6.56
C CYS A 136 1.51 -0.44 -5.82
N ASN A 137 1.34 0.52 -4.89
CA ASN A 137 2.42 1.16 -4.15
C ASN A 137 3.52 1.76 -5.05
N GLU A 138 3.12 2.18 -6.26
CA GLU A 138 4.04 2.78 -7.23
C GLU A 138 3.90 4.30 -7.24
N TRP A 139 5.04 4.98 -7.36
CA TRP A 139 5.11 6.42 -7.52
C TRP A 139 4.64 6.81 -8.91
N THR A 140 3.77 7.80 -9.00
CA THR A 140 3.27 8.29 -10.27
C THR A 140 3.24 9.80 -10.30
N ALA A 141 3.74 10.36 -11.40
CA ALA A 141 3.66 11.78 -11.73
C ALA A 141 2.23 12.20 -12.18
N ALA A 142 1.35 11.23 -12.45
CA ALA A 142 -0.03 11.51 -12.78
C ALA A 142 -0.87 11.73 -11.51
N GLU A 143 -1.81 12.66 -11.57
CA GLU A 143 -2.77 12.85 -10.49
C GLU A 143 -3.60 11.58 -10.27
N ARG A 144 -3.76 11.17 -9.01
CA ARG A 144 -4.54 9.98 -8.66
C ARG A 144 -6.03 10.23 -8.72
N PHE A 145 -6.73 9.15 -9.06
CA PHE A 145 -8.17 9.07 -8.95
C PHE A 145 -8.52 8.70 -7.51
N PRO A 146 -9.24 9.56 -6.78
CA PRO A 146 -9.93 9.13 -5.59
C PRO A 146 -11.07 8.21 -6.03
N VAL A 147 -11.11 6.99 -5.50
CA VAL A 147 -12.17 6.02 -5.80
C VAL A 147 -12.76 5.52 -4.50
N THR A 148 -14.06 5.26 -4.52
CA THR A 148 -14.75 4.56 -3.44
C THR A 148 -15.00 3.13 -3.90
N THR A 149 -14.44 2.17 -3.17
CA THR A 149 -14.63 0.75 -3.49
C THR A 149 -16.00 0.25 -3.00
N ILE A 150 -16.39 -0.96 -3.42
CA ILE A 150 -17.62 -1.63 -2.96
C ILE A 150 -17.67 -1.83 -1.44
N ASP A 151 -16.51 -1.91 -0.79
CA ASP A 151 -16.40 -2.05 0.67
C ASP A 151 -16.56 -0.70 1.39
N GLY A 152 -16.84 0.38 0.65
CA GLY A 152 -16.98 1.75 1.19
C GLY A 152 -15.64 2.40 1.56
N ARG A 153 -14.50 1.81 1.17
CA ARG A 153 -13.17 2.38 1.42
C ARG A 153 -12.80 3.38 0.34
N SER A 154 -12.32 4.55 0.75
CA SER A 154 -11.79 5.58 -0.14
C SER A 154 -10.31 5.33 -0.39
N GLU A 155 -9.96 5.05 -1.63
CA GLU A 155 -8.61 4.72 -2.06
C GLU A 155 -8.14 5.70 -3.14
N ARG A 156 -6.83 5.82 -3.31
CA ARG A 156 -6.22 6.67 -4.33
C ARG A 156 -5.46 5.83 -5.33
N LEU A 157 -5.96 5.75 -6.55
CA LEU A 157 -5.45 4.86 -7.58
C LEU A 157 -4.73 5.62 -8.69
N CYS A 158 -3.68 5.02 -9.24
CA CYS A 158 -3.12 5.44 -10.51
C CYS A 158 -4.09 5.11 -11.66
N PRO A 159 -3.92 5.69 -12.87
CA PRO A 159 -4.79 5.41 -14.01
C PRO A 159 -4.97 3.92 -14.30
N ALA A 160 -3.88 3.15 -14.26
CA ALA A 160 -3.92 1.71 -14.52
C ALA A 160 -4.72 0.93 -13.46
N CYS A 161 -4.49 1.20 -12.17
CA CYS A 161 -5.24 0.57 -11.09
C CYS A 161 -6.71 0.99 -11.09
N LYS A 162 -7.01 2.25 -11.46
CA LYS A 162 -8.38 2.74 -11.60
C LYS A 162 -9.12 2.00 -12.69
N GLU A 163 -8.52 1.87 -13.87
CA GLU A 163 -9.11 1.11 -15.00
C GLU A 163 -9.28 -0.38 -14.67
N ALA A 164 -8.34 -0.97 -13.93
CA ALA A 164 -8.47 -2.34 -13.45
C ALA A 164 -9.65 -2.50 -12.46
N ALA A 165 -9.71 -1.65 -11.44
CA ALA A 165 -10.76 -1.69 -10.43
C ALA A 165 -12.16 -1.42 -11.02
N GLU A 166 -12.27 -0.56 -12.05
CA GLU A 166 -13.51 -0.37 -12.81
C GLU A 166 -13.90 -1.62 -13.60
N ARG A 167 -12.93 -2.26 -14.28
CA ARG A 167 -13.18 -3.49 -15.04
C ARG A 167 -13.65 -4.64 -14.14
N ASP A 168 -13.08 -4.72 -12.94
CA ASP A 168 -13.40 -5.76 -11.96
C ASP A 168 -14.69 -5.47 -11.17
N GLY A 169 -15.32 -4.30 -11.39
CA GLY A 169 -16.55 -3.91 -10.70
C GLY A 169 -16.35 -3.60 -9.21
N ILE A 170 -15.12 -3.27 -8.82
CA ILE A 170 -14.73 -2.98 -7.43
C ILE A 170 -14.99 -1.51 -7.09
N VAL A 171 -15.12 -0.64 -8.09
CA VAL A 171 -15.37 0.80 -7.91
C VAL A 171 -16.87 1.10 -7.90
N THR A 172 -17.32 1.73 -6.82
CA THR A 172 -18.69 2.26 -6.67
C THR A 172 -18.78 3.68 -7.22
N ASP A 173 -17.78 4.51 -6.92
CA ASP A 173 -17.75 5.93 -7.29
C ASP A 173 -16.32 6.41 -7.56
N VAL A 174 -16.17 7.34 -8.49
CA VAL A 174 -14.88 7.98 -8.82
C VAL A 174 -15.01 9.47 -8.51
N GLY A 175 -14.28 9.91 -7.50
CA GLY A 175 -14.27 11.31 -7.09
C GLY A 175 -13.53 12.19 -8.11
N MET A 176 -13.86 13.47 -8.08
CA MET A 176 -13.30 14.47 -8.98
C MET A 176 -11.80 14.70 -8.75
N ARG A 177 -11.05 14.89 -9.84
CA ARG A 177 -9.62 15.28 -9.77
C ARG A 177 -9.47 16.76 -9.43
N ARG A 178 -8.36 17.17 -8.80
CA ARG A 178 -8.08 18.60 -8.54
C ARG A 178 -7.96 19.39 -9.82
N ALA A 179 -7.34 18.82 -10.87
CA ALA A 179 -7.28 19.49 -12.17
C ALA A 179 -8.69 19.81 -12.70
N GLU A 180 -9.59 18.83 -12.64
CA GLU A 180 -10.99 18.97 -13.06
C GLU A 180 -11.78 19.93 -12.17
N ALA A 181 -11.59 19.85 -10.84
CA ALA A 181 -12.21 20.77 -9.90
C ALA A 181 -11.83 22.24 -10.15
N ARG A 182 -10.57 22.50 -10.54
CA ARG A 182 -10.12 23.83 -10.94
C ARG A 182 -10.76 24.30 -12.25
N GLU A 183 -10.98 23.40 -13.19
CA GLU A 183 -11.70 23.69 -14.44
C GLU A 183 -13.17 24.05 -14.17
N VAL A 184 -13.84 23.31 -13.28
CA VAL A 184 -15.23 23.56 -12.86
C VAL A 184 -15.35 24.93 -12.19
N LEU A 185 -14.45 25.25 -11.25
CA LEU A 185 -14.45 26.54 -10.55
C LEU A 185 -13.82 27.69 -11.35
N ARG A 186 -13.18 27.37 -12.48
CA ARG A 186 -12.47 28.32 -13.36
C ARG A 186 -11.41 29.11 -12.61
N VAL A 187 -10.59 28.39 -11.85
CA VAL A 187 -9.49 28.93 -11.04
C VAL A 187 -8.16 28.39 -11.54
N GLU A 188 -7.09 29.16 -11.34
CA GLU A 188 -5.74 28.76 -11.73
C GLU A 188 -5.15 27.70 -10.78
N ARG A 189 -4.06 27.05 -11.21
CA ARG A 189 -3.41 25.96 -10.45
C ARG A 189 -2.93 26.39 -9.07
N GLY A 190 -2.51 27.64 -8.93
CA GLY A 190 -2.04 28.26 -7.68
C GLY A 190 -3.03 29.18 -7.00
N ALA A 191 -4.33 29.07 -7.32
CA ALA A 191 -5.35 29.92 -6.68
C ALA A 191 -5.37 29.71 -5.15
N THR A 192 -5.44 30.82 -4.44
CA THR A 192 -5.53 30.86 -2.97
C THR A 192 -6.90 30.38 -2.48
N ALA A 193 -6.99 30.00 -1.20
CA ALA A 193 -8.25 29.57 -0.58
C ALA A 193 -9.37 30.62 -0.72
N ASP A 194 -9.05 31.91 -0.62
CA ASP A 194 -10.02 32.99 -0.79
C ASP A 194 -10.50 33.15 -2.23
N GLU A 195 -9.62 32.93 -3.21
CA GLU A 195 -9.97 32.91 -4.63
C GLU A 195 -10.85 31.72 -4.98
N ILE A 196 -10.54 30.53 -4.44
CA ILE A 196 -11.36 29.32 -4.57
C ILE A 196 -12.76 29.56 -3.97
N ARG A 197 -12.85 30.13 -2.76
CA ARG A 197 -14.13 30.45 -2.11
C ARG A 197 -14.94 31.49 -2.88
N SER A 198 -14.28 32.52 -3.42
CA SER A 198 -14.92 33.55 -4.23
C SER A 198 -15.44 32.98 -5.55
N ALA A 199 -14.68 32.09 -6.18
CA ALA A 199 -15.08 31.38 -7.39
C ALA A 199 -16.28 30.45 -7.13
N PHE A 200 -16.26 29.70 -6.02
CA PHE A 200 -17.37 28.86 -5.58
C PHE A 200 -18.65 29.67 -5.44
N HIS A 201 -18.65 30.79 -4.71
CA HIS A 201 -19.84 31.63 -4.58
C HIS A 201 -20.37 32.17 -5.91
N ARG A 202 -19.47 32.47 -6.87
CA ARG A 202 -19.86 32.92 -8.21
C ARG A 202 -20.52 31.80 -9.01
N GLU A 203 -19.92 30.61 -9.05
CA GLU A 203 -20.46 29.48 -9.80
C GLU A 203 -21.71 28.88 -9.14
N VAL A 204 -21.79 28.84 -7.80
CA VAL A 204 -23.03 28.46 -7.08
C VAL A 204 -24.17 29.38 -7.47
N LYS A 205 -23.97 30.70 -7.45
CA LYS A 205 -24.99 31.65 -7.89
C LYS A 205 -25.41 31.41 -9.34
N ARG A 206 -24.59 30.79 -10.18
CA ARG A 206 -24.94 30.47 -11.57
C ARG A 206 -25.66 29.13 -11.71
N ALA A 207 -25.20 28.13 -10.97
CA ALA A 207 -25.68 26.75 -11.01
C ALA A 207 -26.89 26.47 -10.11
N HIS A 208 -27.25 27.40 -9.21
CA HIS A 208 -28.35 27.23 -8.26
C HIS A 208 -29.68 26.85 -8.95
N PRO A 209 -30.40 25.82 -8.46
CA PRO A 209 -31.63 25.32 -9.09
C PRO A 209 -32.75 26.37 -9.18
N ASP A 210 -32.76 27.37 -8.30
CA ASP A 210 -33.73 28.49 -8.35
C ASP A 210 -33.55 29.40 -9.57
N ARG A 211 -32.47 29.23 -10.35
CA ARG A 211 -32.26 29.99 -11.59
C ARG A 211 -32.64 29.15 -12.80
N LYS A 212 -33.14 29.82 -13.83
CA LYS A 212 -33.53 29.17 -15.11
C LYS A 212 -32.41 28.38 -15.79
N SER A 213 -31.15 28.70 -15.50
CA SER A 213 -29.98 28.01 -16.05
C SER A 213 -29.33 27.02 -15.07
N GLY A 214 -29.86 26.89 -13.85
CA GLY A 214 -29.30 26.04 -12.82
C GLY A 214 -30.02 24.71 -12.69
N SER A 215 -29.33 23.71 -12.15
CA SER A 215 -29.87 22.40 -11.85
C SER A 215 -29.23 21.88 -10.56
N ALA A 216 -29.91 20.96 -9.87
CA ALA A 216 -29.33 20.29 -8.70
C ALA A 216 -27.99 19.60 -9.03
N SER A 217 -27.87 18.99 -10.21
CA SER A 217 -26.63 18.36 -10.69
C SER A 217 -25.50 19.37 -10.93
N ALA A 218 -25.78 20.54 -11.49
CA ALA A 218 -24.78 21.58 -11.69
C ALA A 218 -24.32 22.17 -10.35
N PHE A 219 -25.25 22.31 -9.40
CA PHE A 219 -24.92 22.76 -8.05
C PHE A 219 -24.04 21.74 -7.30
N GLN A 220 -24.38 20.44 -7.42
CA GLN A 220 -23.59 19.35 -6.84
C GLN A 220 -22.17 19.37 -7.41
N LEU A 221 -22.02 19.44 -8.74
CA LEU A 221 -20.71 19.48 -9.41
C LEU A 221 -19.81 20.61 -8.90
N VAL A 222 -20.39 21.79 -8.67
CA VAL A 222 -19.65 22.96 -8.14
C VAL A 222 -19.28 22.76 -6.66
N THR A 223 -20.13 22.11 -5.89
CA THR A 223 -19.88 21.76 -4.48
C THR A 223 -18.76 20.74 -4.37
N ASP A 224 -18.83 19.64 -5.11
CA ASP A 224 -17.82 18.58 -5.12
C ASP A 224 -16.45 19.15 -5.53
N ALA A 225 -16.43 20.06 -6.53
CA ALA A 225 -15.21 20.75 -6.95
C ALA A 225 -14.60 21.63 -5.84
N TYR A 226 -15.43 22.33 -5.06
CA TYR A 226 -14.98 23.15 -3.95
C TYR A 226 -14.39 22.30 -2.82
N GLU A 227 -15.12 21.28 -2.39
CA GLU A 227 -14.68 20.33 -1.36
C GLU A 227 -13.31 19.75 -1.75
N ARG A 228 -13.18 19.28 -2.99
CA ARG A 228 -11.95 18.67 -3.49
C ARG A 228 -10.71 19.57 -3.42
N LEU A 229 -10.87 20.88 -3.62
CA LEU A 229 -9.77 21.84 -3.54
C LEU A 229 -9.47 22.26 -2.10
N THR A 230 -10.43 22.13 -1.18
CA THR A 230 -10.26 22.49 0.24
C THR A 230 -9.77 21.35 1.13
N GLU A 231 -9.92 20.08 0.75
CA GLU A 231 -9.44 18.90 1.49
C GLU A 231 -7.90 18.78 1.65
N THR A 232 -7.13 19.83 1.32
CA THR A 232 -5.65 19.80 1.29
C THR A 232 -5.01 20.83 2.23
N ASP A 233 -5.79 21.56 3.02
CA ASP A 233 -5.30 22.50 4.04
C ASP A 233 -5.29 21.85 5.43
#